data_AF-A0A925G7H0-F1
#
_entry.id   AF-A0A925G7H0-F1
#
_cell.length_a   1.000
_cell.length_b   1.000
_cell.length_c   1.000
_cell.angle_alpha   90.00
_cell.angle_beta   90.00
_cell.angle_gamma   90.00
#
_symmetry.space_group_name_H-M   'P 1'
#
loop_
_entity.id
_entity.type
_entity.pdbx_description
1 polymer ?
#
loop_
_entity_poly.entity_id
_entity_poly.type
_entity_poly.pdbx_seq_one_letter_code
_entity_poly.pdbx_strand_id
1 'polypeptide(L)'
;MFERNGRGGAAFALVLLASFALACGALKNLGGGNSLAEANKLVQEANNELKDVDRIAEDSETKLDALNKADDKGDSAEVKRLLDELIKAIDDGLKHGETAADKIEKASKMEVDDKYKEYLSLKSQSLRKQVEAFKERKEAAKIMRDNYDNSDKTAMQKAKDDFKKKNSNYKKLLGEAKDLSRKA
;
A
#
# COMPACT_ATOMS: atom_id res chain seq x y z
N MET A 1 7.46 -15.61 -13.99
CA MET A 1 6.67 -14.59 -14.73
C MET A 1 6.51 -13.27 -13.97
N PHE A 2 6.57 -13.27 -12.63
CA PHE A 2 6.75 -12.05 -11.85
C PHE A 2 8.23 -11.64 -11.91
N GLU A 3 8.54 -10.34 -11.96
CA GLU A 3 9.93 -9.88 -11.98
C GLU A 3 10.69 -10.43 -10.77
N ARG A 4 11.53 -11.45 -11.00
CA ARG A 4 12.66 -11.79 -10.14
C ARG A 4 13.72 -10.71 -10.35
N ASN A 5 13.52 -9.54 -9.76
CA ASN A 5 14.63 -8.62 -9.64
C ASN A 5 15.68 -9.33 -8.78
N GLY A 6 16.81 -9.65 -9.41
CA GLY A 6 17.84 -10.48 -8.81
C GLY A 6 18.24 -9.97 -7.43
N ARG A 7 18.32 -10.91 -6.48
CA ARG A 7 19.17 -10.90 -5.27
C ARG A 7 19.63 -9.49 -4.87
N GLY A 8 18.66 -8.72 -4.43
CA GLY A 8 18.79 -7.34 -4.00
C GLY A 8 17.38 -6.97 -3.59
N GLY A 9 17.03 -7.36 -2.36
CA GLY A 9 15.69 -7.18 -1.80
C GLY A 9 15.25 -5.75 -2.01
N ALA A 10 14.41 -5.53 -3.02
CA ALA A 10 13.58 -4.35 -3.08
C ALA A 10 12.48 -4.61 -2.06
N ALA A 11 12.84 -4.47 -0.78
CA ALA A 11 11.88 -4.32 0.28
C ALA A 11 10.92 -3.21 -0.20
N PHE A 12 9.68 -3.58 -0.50
CA PHE A 12 8.53 -2.68 -0.45
C PHE A 12 8.29 -2.36 1.03
N ALA A 13 9.33 -1.89 1.71
CA ALA A 13 9.16 -1.15 2.92
C ALA A 13 8.34 0.06 2.51
N LEU A 14 7.06 0.05 2.91
CA LEU A 14 6.27 1.24 3.13
C LEU A 14 7.04 2.05 4.19
N VAL A 15 8.14 2.70 3.78
CA VAL A 15 8.94 3.59 4.62
C VAL A 15 8.13 4.87 4.81
N LEU A 16 7.10 4.78 5.64
CA LEU A 16 6.19 5.89 5.94
C LEU A 16 5.95 6.08 7.43
N LEU A 17 6.42 5.15 8.27
CA LEU A 17 6.27 5.23 9.73
C LEU A 17 7.31 6.11 10.44
N ALA A 18 8.42 6.49 9.80
CA ALA A 18 9.54 7.11 10.52
C ALA A 18 9.30 8.57 10.98
N SER A 19 8.27 9.27 10.46
CA SER A 19 8.11 10.71 10.75
C SER A 19 7.19 11.05 11.94
N PHE A 20 6.43 10.09 12.48
CA PHE A 20 5.46 10.39 13.56
C PHE A 20 6.05 10.33 14.97
N ALA A 21 7.23 9.70 15.16
CA ALA A 21 7.80 9.53 16.49
C ALA A 21 8.28 10.86 17.13
N LEU A 22 8.63 11.86 16.32
CA LEU A 22 9.06 13.18 16.83
C LEU A 22 7.90 14.06 17.28
N ALA A 23 6.66 13.73 16.89
CA ALA A 23 5.48 14.50 17.25
C ALA A 23 5.06 14.26 18.72
N CYS A 24 5.20 13.04 19.24
CA CYS A 24 4.70 12.71 20.59
C CYS A 24 5.47 13.38 21.75
N GLY A 25 6.74 13.77 21.55
CA GLY A 25 7.54 14.48 22.55
C GLY A 25 7.47 16.01 22.44
N ALA A 26 7.47 16.53 21.21
CA ALA A 26 7.48 17.97 20.95
C ALA A 26 6.09 18.64 21.05
N LEU A 27 4.99 17.90 20.82
CA LEU A 27 3.61 18.43 20.93
C LEU A 27 3.12 18.62 22.37
N LYS A 28 3.80 18.07 23.38
CA LYS A 28 3.40 18.24 24.79
C LYS A 28 3.55 19.69 25.29
N ASN A 29 4.38 20.50 24.63
CA ASN A 29 4.66 21.89 25.02
C ASN A 29 4.02 22.93 24.08
N LEU A 30 3.31 22.51 23.04
CA LEU A 30 2.46 23.39 22.24
C LEU A 30 1.08 23.37 22.89
N GLY A 31 0.73 24.43 23.63
CA GLY A 31 -0.54 24.57 24.35
C GLY A 31 -1.76 24.59 23.42
N GLY A 32 -2.10 23.44 22.82
CA GLY A 32 -3.21 23.29 21.91
C GLY A 32 -4.50 22.98 22.66
N GLY A 33 -5.57 23.68 22.30
CA GLY A 33 -6.92 23.38 22.77
C GLY A 33 -7.41 21.99 22.31
N ASN A 34 -8.67 21.67 22.65
CA ASN A 34 -9.29 20.36 22.39
C ASN A 34 -9.11 19.85 20.95
N SER A 35 -9.14 20.75 19.96
CA SER A 35 -8.96 20.43 18.53
C SER A 35 -7.61 19.79 18.19
N LEU A 36 -6.51 20.23 18.83
CA LEU A 36 -5.18 19.64 18.59
C LEU A 36 -5.07 18.23 19.20
N ALA A 37 -5.65 18.04 20.38
CA ALA A 37 -5.68 16.73 21.03
C ALA A 37 -6.49 15.71 20.21
N GLU A 38 -7.62 16.13 19.65
CA GLU A 38 -8.46 15.28 18.79
C GLU A 38 -7.77 14.94 17.47
N ALA A 39 -7.13 15.92 16.82
CA ALA A 39 -6.33 15.69 15.61
C ALA A 39 -5.21 14.67 15.86
N ASN A 40 -4.51 14.80 16.98
CA ASN A 40 -3.44 13.87 17.36
C ASN A 40 -3.98 12.46 17.65
N LYS A 41 -5.17 12.34 18.25
CA LYS A 41 -5.83 11.04 18.44
C LYS A 41 -6.14 10.38 17.10
N LEU A 42 -6.70 11.10 16.14
CA LEU A 42 -6.97 10.58 14.79
C LEU A 42 -5.69 10.12 14.09
N VAL A 43 -4.60 10.88 14.23
CA VAL A 43 -3.28 10.51 13.70
C VAL A 43 -2.74 9.24 14.36
N GLN A 44 -2.86 9.10 15.68
CA GLN A 44 -2.46 7.88 16.39
C GLN A 44 -3.28 6.66 15.95
N GLU A 45 -4.59 6.82 15.80
CA GLU A 45 -5.46 5.76 15.30
C GLU A 45 -5.11 5.37 13.86
N ALA A 46 -4.84 6.36 12.99
CA ALA A 46 -4.38 6.09 11.63
C ALA A 46 -3.04 5.33 11.62
N ASN A 47 -2.10 5.70 12.49
CA ASN A 47 -0.82 4.99 12.61
C ASN A 47 -0.99 3.54 13.08
N ASN A 48 -2.02 3.24 13.88
CA ASN A 48 -2.32 1.87 14.24
C ASN A 48 -2.85 1.07 13.05
N GLU A 49 -3.69 1.65 12.20
CA GLU A 49 -4.11 1.02 10.93
C GLU A 49 -2.90 0.75 10.02
N LEU A 50 -1.95 1.69 9.95
CA LEU A 50 -0.76 1.55 9.09
C LEU A 50 0.18 0.41 9.54
N LYS A 51 0.21 0.06 10.83
CA LYS A 51 0.96 -1.13 11.29
C LYS A 51 0.40 -2.42 10.68
N ASP A 52 -0.92 -2.52 10.54
CA ASP A 52 -1.54 -3.67 9.88
C ASP A 52 -1.25 -3.66 8.38
N VAL A 53 -1.24 -2.49 7.73
CA VAL A 53 -0.82 -2.37 6.32
C VAL A 53 0.62 -2.86 6.13
N ASP A 54 1.55 -2.46 7.00
CA ASP A 54 2.95 -2.87 6.91
C ASP A 54 3.12 -4.37 7.09
N ARG A 55 2.46 -4.96 8.11
CA ARG A 55 2.45 -6.42 8.30
C ARG A 55 1.90 -7.15 7.07
N ILE A 56 0.81 -6.65 6.50
CA ILE A 56 0.20 -7.22 5.29
C ILE A 56 1.13 -7.12 4.08
N ALA A 57 1.90 -6.03 3.97
CA ALA A 57 2.88 -5.85 2.91
C ALA A 57 4.03 -6.86 3.03
N GLU A 58 4.60 -7.03 4.22
CA GLU A 58 5.63 -8.05 4.51
C GLU A 58 5.13 -9.47 4.23
N ASP A 59 3.92 -9.79 4.68
CA ASP A 59 3.26 -11.08 4.41
C ASP A 59 3.02 -11.31 2.92
N SER A 60 2.77 -10.25 2.16
CA SER A 60 2.56 -10.30 0.71
C SER A 60 3.87 -10.55 -0.04
N GLU A 61 5.00 -10.01 0.43
CA GLU A 61 6.32 -10.30 -0.15
C GLU A 61 6.67 -11.78 -0.07
N THR A 62 6.47 -12.38 1.10
CA THR A 62 6.69 -13.82 1.30
C THR A 62 5.83 -14.66 0.34
N LYS A 63 4.58 -14.25 0.09
CA LYS A 63 3.67 -14.93 -0.85
C LYS A 63 4.12 -14.79 -2.29
N LEU A 64 4.70 -13.66 -2.69
CA LEU A 64 5.25 -13.48 -4.04
C LEU A 64 6.44 -14.39 -4.30
N ASP A 65 7.29 -14.60 -3.28
CA ASP A 65 8.39 -15.56 -3.37
C ASP A 65 7.89 -17.00 -3.50
N ALA A 66 6.87 -17.38 -2.74
CA ALA A 66 6.21 -18.68 -2.88
C ALA A 66 5.57 -18.83 -4.27
N LEU A 67 4.92 -17.78 -4.75
CA LEU A 67 4.25 -17.73 -6.05
C LEU A 67 5.23 -17.92 -7.20
N ASN A 68 6.40 -17.27 -7.15
CA ASN A 68 7.47 -17.49 -8.12
C ASN A 68 7.99 -18.94 -8.11
N LYS A 69 8.12 -19.56 -6.93
CA LYS A 69 8.54 -20.96 -6.81
C LYS A 69 7.49 -21.93 -7.36
N ALA A 70 6.21 -21.64 -7.17
CA ALA A 70 5.12 -22.45 -7.73
C ALA A 70 5.04 -22.31 -9.25
N ASP A 71 5.19 -21.08 -9.76
CA ASP A 71 5.24 -20.78 -11.20
C ASP A 71 6.38 -21.53 -11.90
N ASP A 72 7.59 -21.50 -11.33
CA ASP A 72 8.75 -22.23 -11.87
C ASP A 72 8.53 -23.75 -11.96
N LYS A 73 7.71 -24.31 -11.06
CA LYS A 73 7.38 -25.74 -11.03
C LYS A 73 6.22 -26.10 -11.95
N GLY A 74 5.54 -25.11 -12.54
CA GLY A 74 4.30 -25.31 -13.28
C GLY A 74 3.14 -25.80 -12.41
N ASP A 75 3.18 -25.56 -11.10
CA ASP A 75 2.13 -25.98 -10.17
C ASP A 75 0.98 -24.97 -10.20
N SER A 76 0.09 -25.15 -11.18
CA SER A 76 -1.03 -24.24 -11.39
C SER A 76 -1.98 -24.12 -10.20
N ALA A 77 -2.27 -25.25 -9.54
CA ALA A 77 -3.16 -25.26 -8.39
C ALA A 77 -2.60 -24.38 -7.26
N GLU A 78 -1.31 -24.54 -6.98
CA GLU A 78 -0.62 -23.75 -5.98
C GLU A 78 -0.49 -22.27 -6.37
N VAL A 79 -0.21 -21.97 -7.65
CA VAL A 79 -0.17 -20.60 -8.16
C VAL A 79 -1.51 -19.88 -7.95
N LYS A 80 -2.62 -20.52 -8.30
CA LYS A 80 -3.96 -19.92 -8.13
C LYS A 80 -4.28 -19.70 -6.65
N ARG A 81 -3.97 -20.69 -5.78
CA ARG A 81 -4.15 -20.57 -4.33
C ARG A 81 -3.38 -19.37 -3.77
N LEU A 82 -2.11 -19.23 -4.12
CA LEU A 82 -1.25 -18.13 -3.67
C LEU A 82 -1.72 -16.77 -4.19
N LEU A 83 -2.25 -16.71 -5.42
CA LEU A 83 -2.85 -15.49 -5.96
C LEU A 83 -4.13 -15.10 -5.22
N ASP A 84 -5.00 -16.05 -4.89
CA ASP A 84 -6.18 -15.78 -4.07
C ASP A 84 -5.82 -15.27 -2.67
N GLU A 85 -4.81 -15.87 -2.04
CA GLU A 85 -4.30 -15.41 -0.75
C GLU A 85 -3.68 -14.01 -0.83
N LEU A 86 -2.95 -13.71 -1.90
CA LEU A 86 -2.41 -12.39 -2.16
C LEU A 86 -3.53 -11.36 -2.37
N ILE A 87 -4.56 -11.70 -3.15
CA ILE A 87 -5.71 -10.82 -3.38
C ILE A 87 -6.41 -10.51 -2.06
N LYS A 88 -6.65 -11.52 -1.22
CA LYS A 88 -7.27 -11.36 0.10
C LYS A 88 -6.42 -10.48 1.02
N ALA A 89 -5.12 -10.71 1.08
CA ALA A 89 -4.21 -9.88 1.86
C ALA A 89 -4.23 -8.43 1.40
N ILE A 90 -4.20 -8.18 0.07
CA ILE A 90 -4.31 -6.83 -0.48
C ILE A 90 -5.66 -6.19 -0.12
N ASP A 91 -6.77 -6.93 -0.19
CA ASP A 91 -8.09 -6.39 0.21
C ASP A 91 -8.15 -5.97 1.68
N ASP A 92 -7.59 -6.78 2.58
CA ASP A 92 -7.47 -6.42 3.99
C ASP A 92 -6.60 -5.17 4.16
N GLY A 93 -5.45 -5.09 3.47
CA GLY A 93 -4.56 -3.94 3.50
C GLY A 93 -5.18 -2.65 2.94
N LEU A 94 -5.98 -2.77 1.88
CA LEU A 94 -6.72 -1.65 1.29
C LEU A 94 -7.70 -1.03 2.28
N LYS A 95 -8.43 -1.86 3.05
CA LYS A 95 -9.37 -1.39 4.07
C LYS A 95 -8.66 -0.58 5.16
N HIS A 96 -7.53 -1.08 5.66
CA HIS A 96 -6.73 -0.37 6.66
C HIS A 96 -6.14 0.93 6.09
N GLY A 97 -5.60 0.89 4.87
CA GLY A 97 -5.05 2.06 4.19
C GLY A 97 -6.08 3.16 3.91
N GLU A 98 -7.29 2.80 3.47
CA GLU A 98 -8.41 3.74 3.28
C GLU A 98 -8.83 4.37 4.61
N THR A 99 -8.97 3.56 5.65
CA THR A 99 -9.33 4.03 6.99
C THR A 99 -8.27 4.99 7.55
N ALA A 100 -6.98 4.69 7.36
CA ALA A 100 -5.88 5.56 7.76
C ALA A 100 -5.93 6.90 7.02
N ALA A 101 -6.09 6.87 5.68
CA ALA A 101 -6.17 8.06 4.85
C ALA A 101 -7.33 8.98 5.28
N ASP A 102 -8.51 8.40 5.55
CA ASP A 102 -9.69 9.13 5.99
C ASP A 102 -9.51 9.78 7.37
N LYS A 103 -8.85 9.09 8.31
CA LYS A 103 -8.55 9.64 9.64
C LYS A 103 -7.58 10.83 9.55
N ILE A 104 -6.52 10.70 8.74
CA ILE A 104 -5.56 11.80 8.53
C ILE A 104 -6.23 12.99 7.82
N GLU A 105 -7.10 12.74 6.84
CA GLU A 105 -7.85 13.81 6.18
C GLU A 105 -8.84 14.51 7.12
N LYS A 106 -9.49 13.77 8.03
CA LYS A 106 -10.32 14.40 9.08
C LYS A 106 -9.48 15.29 9.99
N ALA A 107 -8.31 14.81 10.42
CA ALA A 107 -7.39 15.59 11.24
C ALA A 107 -6.91 16.86 10.52
N SER A 108 -6.67 16.82 9.21
CA SER A 108 -6.23 17.99 8.42
C SER A 108 -7.29 19.09 8.30
N LYS A 109 -8.56 18.78 8.59
CA LYS A 109 -9.69 19.72 8.54
C LYS A 109 -10.03 20.32 9.91
N MET A 110 -9.36 19.90 10.98
CA MET A 110 -9.56 20.43 12.33
C MET A 110 -8.91 21.81 12.50
N GLU A 111 -9.35 22.54 13.52
CA GLU A 111 -8.77 23.83 13.93
C GLU A 111 -7.41 23.63 14.60
N VAL A 112 -6.40 23.33 13.79
CA VAL A 112 -4.98 23.24 14.15
C VAL A 112 -4.15 24.24 13.35
N ASP A 113 -2.87 24.36 13.66
CA ASP A 113 -1.93 25.23 12.92
C ASP A 113 -1.91 24.87 11.42
N ASP A 114 -1.81 25.88 10.56
CA ASP A 114 -1.94 25.70 9.12
C ASP A 114 -0.81 24.86 8.50
N LYS A 115 0.41 24.90 9.06
CA LYS A 115 1.49 24.00 8.61
C LYS A 115 1.16 22.56 8.96
N TYR A 116 0.54 22.33 10.10
CA TYR A 116 0.11 20.99 10.48
C TYR A 116 -1.05 20.49 9.60
N LYS A 117 -2.00 21.36 9.24
CA LYS A 117 -3.03 21.02 8.23
C LYS A 117 -2.43 20.67 6.88
N GLU A 118 -1.46 21.46 6.40
CA GLU A 118 -0.77 21.20 5.13
C GLU A 118 -0.04 19.86 5.17
N TYR A 119 0.72 19.60 6.23
CA TYR A 119 1.37 18.32 6.49
C TYR A 119 0.39 17.14 6.42
N LEU A 120 -0.70 17.22 7.19
CA LEU A 120 -1.71 16.15 7.24
C LEU A 120 -2.43 15.99 5.89
N SER A 121 -2.67 17.08 5.17
CA SER A 121 -3.26 17.05 3.82
C SER A 121 -2.36 16.34 2.82
N LEU A 122 -1.06 16.67 2.78
CA LEU A 122 -0.09 15.98 1.91
C LEU A 122 0.06 14.51 2.29
N LYS A 123 0.02 14.21 3.59
CA LYS A 123 0.07 12.83 4.09
C LYS A 123 -1.16 12.02 3.69
N SER A 124 -2.38 12.56 3.81
CA SER A 124 -3.59 11.86 3.37
C SER A 124 -3.59 11.61 1.86
N GLN A 125 -3.15 12.57 1.06
CA GLN A 125 -2.97 12.41 -0.39
C GLN A 125 -1.96 11.30 -0.72
N SER A 126 -0.83 11.26 -0.01
CA SER A 126 0.15 10.18 -0.14
C SER A 126 -0.45 8.80 0.15
N LEU A 127 -1.23 8.67 1.23
CA LEU A 127 -1.89 7.42 1.60
C LEU A 127 -2.93 7.00 0.55
N ARG A 128 -3.73 7.94 0.04
CA ARG A 128 -4.68 7.68 -1.05
C ARG A 128 -3.98 7.16 -2.31
N LYS A 129 -2.81 7.70 -2.66
CA LYS A 129 -2.02 7.20 -3.79
C LYS A 129 -1.47 5.79 -3.58
N GLN A 130 -1.09 5.43 -2.35
CA GLN A 130 -0.74 4.04 -2.03
C GLN A 130 -1.93 3.10 -2.18
N VAL A 131 -3.11 3.50 -1.68
CA VAL A 131 -4.35 2.73 -1.86
C VAL A 131 -4.63 2.52 -3.35
N GLU A 132 -4.55 3.55 -4.17
CA GLU A 132 -4.68 3.42 -5.64
C GLU A 132 -3.66 2.44 -6.22
N ALA A 133 -2.40 2.52 -5.78
CA ALA A 133 -1.37 1.60 -6.21
C ALA A 133 -1.75 0.14 -5.89
N PHE A 134 -2.12 -0.14 -4.64
CA PHE A 134 -2.48 -1.49 -4.23
C PHE A 134 -3.74 -2.02 -4.93
N LYS A 135 -4.67 -1.14 -5.35
CA LYS A 135 -5.78 -1.52 -6.24
C LYS A 135 -5.28 -2.02 -7.60
N GLU A 136 -4.31 -1.33 -8.22
CA GLU A 136 -3.70 -1.80 -9.47
C GLU A 136 -2.98 -3.15 -9.28
N ARG A 137 -2.30 -3.33 -8.15
CA ARG A 137 -1.63 -4.61 -7.81
C ARG A 137 -2.63 -5.75 -7.63
N LYS A 138 -3.78 -5.49 -6.98
CA LYS A 138 -4.86 -6.48 -6.85
C LYS A 138 -5.39 -6.92 -8.20
N GLU A 139 -5.66 -5.97 -9.09
CA GLU A 139 -6.17 -6.27 -10.42
C GLU A 139 -5.13 -7.05 -11.25
N ALA A 140 -3.83 -6.75 -11.12
CA ALA A 140 -2.77 -7.56 -11.71
C ALA A 140 -2.83 -9.02 -11.24
N ALA A 141 -2.97 -9.24 -9.92
CA ALA A 141 -3.07 -10.59 -9.36
C ALA A 141 -4.31 -11.35 -9.87
N LYS A 142 -5.47 -10.68 -9.96
CA LYS A 142 -6.70 -11.27 -10.54
C LYS A 142 -6.52 -11.67 -12.00
N ILE A 143 -5.99 -10.77 -12.83
CA ILE A 143 -5.72 -11.04 -14.25
C ILE A 143 -4.86 -12.30 -14.38
N MET A 144 -3.83 -12.43 -13.56
CA MET A 144 -2.94 -13.57 -13.59
C MET A 144 -3.64 -14.86 -13.17
N ARG A 145 -4.40 -14.84 -12.07
CA ARG A 145 -5.13 -16.00 -11.56
C ARG A 145 -6.12 -16.53 -12.59
N ASP A 146 -6.90 -15.63 -13.17
CA ASP A 146 -7.99 -15.95 -14.07
C ASP A 146 -7.49 -16.49 -15.42
N ASN A 147 -6.24 -16.19 -15.79
CA ASN A 147 -5.67 -16.55 -17.09
C ASN A 147 -4.48 -17.53 -17.02
N TYR A 148 -4.13 -18.04 -15.84
CA TYR A 148 -2.89 -18.81 -15.66
C TYR A 148 -2.80 -20.07 -16.55
N ASP A 149 -3.90 -20.82 -16.66
CA ASP A 149 -3.98 -22.03 -17.51
C ASP A 149 -4.69 -21.79 -18.85
N ASN A 150 -4.82 -20.53 -19.29
CA ASN A 150 -5.58 -20.25 -20.49
C ASN A 150 -4.84 -20.81 -21.72
N SER A 151 -5.47 -21.79 -22.39
CA SER A 151 -4.92 -22.45 -23.57
C SER A 151 -4.98 -21.57 -24.83
N ASP A 152 -5.80 -20.52 -24.83
CA ASP A 152 -5.80 -19.49 -25.86
C ASP A 152 -4.58 -18.58 -25.70
N LYS A 153 -3.62 -18.74 -26.62
CA LYS A 153 -2.38 -17.96 -26.67
C LYS A 153 -2.62 -16.45 -26.80
N THR A 154 -3.68 -16.04 -27.50
CA THR A 154 -4.03 -14.62 -27.69
C THR A 154 -4.55 -14.03 -26.39
N ALA A 155 -5.47 -14.73 -25.73
CA ALA A 155 -6.00 -14.32 -24.43
C ALA A 155 -4.89 -14.30 -23.37
N MET A 156 -4.02 -15.30 -23.34
CA MET A 156 -2.88 -15.35 -22.42
C MET A 156 -1.88 -14.21 -22.68
N GLN A 157 -1.60 -13.87 -23.94
CA GLN A 157 -0.72 -12.75 -24.27
C GLN A 157 -1.33 -11.41 -23.82
N LYS A 158 -2.62 -11.20 -24.07
CA LYS A 158 -3.34 -10.02 -23.56
C LYS A 158 -3.29 -9.94 -22.03
N ALA A 159 -3.52 -11.05 -21.33
CA ALA A 159 -3.43 -11.08 -19.87
C ALA A 159 -2.03 -10.72 -19.35
N LYS A 160 -0.97 -11.18 -20.03
CA LYS A 160 0.42 -10.79 -19.72
C LYS A 160 0.65 -9.29 -19.90
N ASP A 161 0.12 -8.70 -20.97
CA ASP A 161 0.29 -7.28 -21.25
C ASP A 161 -0.52 -6.41 -20.28
N ASP A 162 -1.75 -6.80 -19.96
CA ASP A 162 -2.57 -6.13 -18.94
C ASP A 162 -1.92 -6.24 -17.55
N PHE A 163 -1.37 -7.40 -17.18
CA PHE A 163 -0.60 -7.59 -15.96
C PHE A 163 0.59 -6.62 -15.88
N LYS A 164 1.40 -6.53 -16.94
CA LYS A 164 2.55 -5.61 -16.99
C LYS A 164 2.11 -4.16 -16.86
N LYS A 165 1.02 -3.77 -17.53
CA LYS A 165 0.46 -2.42 -17.45
C LYS A 165 0.03 -2.08 -16.02
N LYS A 166 -0.71 -2.98 -15.36
CA LYS A 166 -1.12 -2.82 -13.95
C LYS A 166 0.07 -2.71 -13.01
N ASN A 167 1.10 -3.56 -13.20
CA ASN A 167 2.31 -3.50 -12.37
C ASN A 167 3.12 -2.20 -12.59
N SER A 168 3.15 -1.69 -13.82
CA SER A 168 3.79 -0.40 -14.13
C SER A 168 3.04 0.76 -13.44
N ASN A 169 1.71 0.78 -13.53
CA ASN A 169 0.88 1.78 -12.84
C ASN A 169 1.07 1.72 -11.31
N TYR A 170 1.11 0.52 -10.73
CA TYR A 170 1.40 0.31 -9.32
C TYR A 170 2.71 1.00 -8.90
N LYS A 171 3.81 0.75 -9.62
CA LYS A 171 5.11 1.38 -9.33
C LYS A 171 5.06 2.89 -9.49
N LYS A 172 4.40 3.40 -10.53
CA LYS A 172 4.23 4.83 -10.77
C LYS A 172 3.50 5.50 -9.59
N LEU A 173 2.36 4.95 -9.18
CA LEU A 173 1.54 5.48 -8.09
C LEU A 173 2.28 5.46 -6.75
N LEU A 174 3.09 4.42 -6.48
CA LEU A 174 3.96 4.41 -5.31
C LEU A 174 5.05 5.49 -5.36
N GLY A 175 5.59 5.78 -6.55
CA GLY A 175 6.49 6.92 -6.76
C GLY A 175 5.81 8.25 -6.40
N GLU A 176 4.62 8.49 -6.95
CA GLU A 176 3.81 9.68 -6.66
C GLU A 176 3.50 9.80 -5.16
N ALA A 177 3.12 8.68 -4.51
CA ALA A 177 2.86 8.65 -3.07
C ALA A 177 4.10 9.02 -2.25
N LYS A 178 5.27 8.50 -2.64
CA LYS A 178 6.55 8.79 -1.97
C LYS A 178 6.90 10.27 -2.10
N ASP A 179 6.69 10.86 -3.26
CA ASP A 179 6.97 12.28 -3.48
C ASP A 179 6.02 13.18 -2.68
N LEU A 180 4.75 12.83 -2.57
CA LEU A 180 3.81 13.50 -1.66
C LEU A 180 4.24 13.39 -0.20
N SER A 181 4.65 12.21 0.25
CA SER A 181 5.10 12.03 1.65
C SER A 181 6.43 12.73 1.95
N ARG A 182 7.26 13.01 0.96
CA ARG A 182 8.49 13.81 1.14
C ARG A 182 8.22 15.31 1.20
N LYS A 183 7.14 15.75 0.56
CA LYS A 183 6.68 17.15 0.60
C LYS A 183 5.98 17.48 1.92
N ALA A 184 5.31 16.50 2.52
CA ALA A 184 4.77 16.57 3.88
C ALA A 184 5.93 16.68 4.89
#